data_AF-G7VGY8-F1
#
_entry.id   AF-G7VGY8-F1
#
_cell.length_a   1.000
_cell.length_b   1.000
_cell.length_c   1.000
_cell.angle_alpha   90.00
_cell.angle_beta   90.00
_cell.angle_gamma   90.00
#
_symmetry.space_group_name_H-M   'P 1'
#
loop_
_entity.id
_entity.type
_entity.pdbx_description
1 polymer ?
#
loop_
_entity_poly.entity_id
_entity_poly.type
_entity_poly.pdbx_seq_one_letter_code
_entity_poly.pdbx_strand_id
1 'polypeptide(L)'
;MCLDKEKLVAAVENLSPPLKALINIATLRIVGRPLEQLLETTPREALKAFLQFAGPHNYQLLLRIFQQQLAKQKCYVTLEELDRFIQR
;
A
#
# COMPACT_ATOMS: atom_id res chain seq x y z
N MET A 1 6.03 -13.92 7.91
CA MET A 1 6.99 -12.94 7.34
C MET A 1 6.35 -11.57 7.52
N CYS A 2 7.06 -10.48 7.78
CA CYS A 2 6.39 -9.20 8.12
C CYS A 2 5.54 -8.63 6.96
N LEU A 3 6.06 -8.77 5.73
CA LEU A 3 5.44 -8.26 4.50
C LEU A 3 4.77 -9.41 3.73
N ASP A 4 3.75 -10.01 4.33
CA ASP A 4 2.89 -10.99 3.67
C ASP A 4 1.56 -10.37 3.22
N LYS A 5 0.82 -11.14 2.42
CA LYS A 5 -0.46 -10.71 1.84
C LYS A 5 -1.44 -10.22 2.91
N GLU A 6 -1.61 -11.00 3.98
CA GLU A 6 -2.60 -10.74 5.04
C GLU A 6 -2.31 -9.43 5.77
N LYS A 7 -1.04 -9.19 6.14
CA LYS A 7 -0.63 -7.96 6.81
C LYS A 7 -0.81 -6.72 5.94
N LEU A 8 -0.59 -6.84 4.63
CA LEU A 8 -0.76 -5.73 3.69
C LEU A 8 -2.25 -5.42 3.47
N VAL A 9 -3.09 -6.44 3.33
CA VAL A 9 -4.54 -6.27 3.23
C VAL A 9 -5.06 -5.58 4.49
N ALA A 10 -4.72 -6.10 5.67
CA ALA A 10 -5.10 -5.48 6.93
C ALA A 10 -4.55 -4.05 7.07
N ALA A 11 -3.35 -3.75 6.57
CA ALA A 11 -2.80 -2.40 6.61
C ALA A 11 -3.61 -1.42 5.74
N VAL A 12 -4.05 -1.86 4.56
CA VAL A 12 -4.88 -1.06 3.65
C VAL A 12 -6.30 -0.90 4.19
N GLU A 13 -6.91 -1.95 4.73
CA GLU A 13 -8.27 -1.90 5.28
C GLU A 13 -8.39 -0.91 6.45
N ASN A 14 -7.34 -0.82 7.27
CA ASN A 14 -7.22 0.11 8.40
C ASN A 14 -6.93 1.56 8.01
N LEU A 15 -6.79 1.86 6.72
CA LEU A 15 -6.69 3.25 6.25
C LEU A 15 -8.03 3.97 6.35
N SER A 16 -7.96 5.30 6.45
CA SER A 16 -9.15 6.15 6.41
C SER A 16 -9.89 5.99 5.07
N PRO A 17 -11.22 6.15 5.04
CA PRO A 17 -11.99 6.06 3.79
C PRO A 17 -11.45 6.96 2.66
N PRO A 18 -11.02 8.22 2.90
CA PRO A 18 -10.41 9.04 1.84
C PRO A 18 -9.14 8.44 1.24
N LEU A 19 -8.26 7.85 2.06
CA LEU A 19 -7.05 7.20 1.57
C LEU A 19 -7.38 5.95 0.75
N LYS A 20 -8.35 5.16 1.19
CA LYS A 20 -8.83 3.99 0.42
C LYS A 20 -9.41 4.40 -0.93
N ALA A 21 -10.19 5.48 -0.97
CA ALA A 21 -10.72 6.03 -2.22
C ALA A 21 -9.60 6.50 -3.16
N LEU A 22 -8.58 7.20 -2.64
CA LEU A 22 -7.42 7.62 -3.44
C LEU A 22 -6.62 6.44 -3.98
N ILE A 23 -6.40 5.41 -3.17
CA ILE A 23 -5.76 4.17 -3.63
C ILE A 23 -6.60 3.53 -4.74
N ASN A 24 -7.91 3.41 -4.56
CA ASN A 24 -8.79 2.82 -5.57
C ASN A 24 -8.79 3.60 -6.90
N ILE A 25 -8.75 4.93 -6.85
CA ILE A 25 -8.60 5.78 -8.04
C ILE A 25 -7.24 5.50 -8.72
N ALA A 26 -6.16 5.42 -7.93
CA ALA A 26 -4.83 5.12 -8.44
C ALA A 26 -4.76 3.75 -9.12
N THR A 27 -5.32 2.72 -8.50
CA THR A 27 -5.31 1.35 -9.05
C THR A 27 -6.16 1.24 -10.30
N LEU A 28 -7.33 1.88 -10.34
CA LEU A 28 -8.16 1.94 -11.54
C LEU A 28 -7.43 2.64 -12.69
N ARG A 29 -6.71 3.73 -12.40
CA ARG A 29 -6.00 4.50 -13.43
C ARG A 29 -4.76 3.79 -13.97
N ILE A 30 -3.99 3.12 -13.11
CA ILE A 30 -2.67 2.57 -13.47
C ILE A 30 -2.76 1.10 -13.86
N VAL A 31 -3.60 0.33 -13.16
CA VAL A 31 -3.69 -1.14 -13.33
C VAL A 31 -4.99 -1.53 -14.04
N GLY A 32 -6.01 -0.66 -14.06
CA GLY A 32 -7.32 -0.96 -14.64
C GLY A 32 -8.21 -1.83 -13.76
N ARG A 33 -7.85 -2.03 -12.49
CA ARG A 33 -8.59 -2.88 -11.53
C ARG A 33 -8.89 -2.14 -10.23
N PRO A 34 -10.05 -2.39 -9.61
CA PRO A 34 -10.38 -1.81 -8.32
C PRO A 34 -9.51 -2.38 -7.21
N LEU A 35 -9.34 -1.61 -6.14
CA LEU A 35 -8.50 -1.95 -4.99
C LEU A 35 -8.86 -3.31 -4.39
N GLU A 36 -10.15 -3.57 -4.18
CA GLU A 36 -10.65 -4.81 -3.56
C GLU A 36 -10.15 -6.07 -4.30
N GLN A 37 -10.23 -6.08 -5.63
CA GLN A 37 -9.74 -7.20 -6.44
C GLN A 37 -8.22 -7.38 -6.34
N LEU A 38 -7.47 -6.29 -6.21
CA LEU A 38 -6.02 -6.35 -6.03
C LEU A 38 -5.65 -6.83 -4.62
N LEU A 39 -6.40 -6.45 -3.58
CA LEU A 39 -6.17 -6.94 -2.23
C LEU A 39 -6.31 -8.48 -2.14
N GLU A 40 -7.25 -9.05 -2.87
CA GLU A 40 -7.48 -10.50 -2.93
C GLU A 40 -6.40 -11.26 -3.70
N THR A 41 -5.69 -10.63 -4.63
CA THR A 41 -4.79 -11.34 -5.56
C THR A 41 -3.35 -10.83 -5.45
N THR A 42 -3.15 -9.54 -5.66
CA THR A 42 -1.85 -8.86 -5.74
C THR A 42 -1.83 -7.56 -4.91
N PRO A 43 -1.94 -7.61 -3.56
CA PRO A 43 -2.05 -6.39 -2.74
C PRO A 43 -0.84 -5.46 -2.89
N ARG A 44 0.31 -6.05 -3.21
CA ARG A 44 1.55 -5.34 -3.55
C ARG A 44 1.40 -4.41 -4.76
N GLU A 45 0.70 -4.85 -5.81
CA GLU A 45 0.45 -4.02 -6.99
C GLU A 45 -0.44 -2.82 -6.66
N ALA A 46 -1.39 -2.99 -5.74
CA ALA A 46 -2.22 -1.87 -5.27
C ALA A 46 -1.36 -0.78 -4.61
N LEU A 47 -0.42 -1.19 -3.75
CA LEU A 47 0.51 -0.26 -3.10
C LEU A 47 1.43 0.42 -4.11
N LYS A 48 1.95 -0.33 -5.09
CA LYS A 48 2.80 0.21 -6.15
C LYS A 48 2.06 1.25 -6.99
N ALA A 49 0.84 0.95 -7.42
CA ALA A 49 0.00 1.88 -8.18
C ALA A 49 -0.28 3.16 -7.39
N PHE A 50 -0.63 3.03 -6.11
CA PHE A 50 -0.88 4.21 -5.28
C PHE A 50 0.35 5.10 -5.11
N LEU A 51 1.51 4.51 -4.88
CA LEU A 51 2.76 5.26 -4.76
C LEU A 51 3.17 5.96 -6.07
N GLN A 52 2.94 5.31 -7.21
CA GLN A 52 3.13 5.93 -8.53
C GLN A 52 2.18 7.11 -8.76
N PHE A 53 0.92 6.97 -8.35
CA PHE A 53 -0.09 8.02 -8.45
C PHE A 53 0.25 9.26 -7.61
N ALA A 54 0.80 9.06 -6.42
CA ALA A 54 1.11 10.14 -5.49
C ALA A 54 2.29 11.04 -5.94
N GLY A 55 3.09 10.53 -6.87
CA GLY A 55 4.29 11.20 -7.37
C GLY A 55 5.44 11.22 -6.35
N PRO A 56 6.63 11.68 -6.79
CA PRO A 56 7.85 11.61 -5.99
C PRO A 56 7.77 12.42 -4.70
N HIS A 57 7.04 13.54 -4.70
CA HIS A 57 6.92 14.43 -3.54
C HIS A 57 6.15 13.80 -2.36
N ASN A 58 5.17 12.93 -2.64
CA ASN A 58 4.33 12.31 -1.61
C ASN A 58 4.73 10.85 -1.32
N TYR A 59 5.63 10.28 -2.12
CA TYR A 59 6.06 8.89 -2.03
C TYR A 59 6.51 8.49 -0.63
N GLN A 60 7.42 9.26 -0.02
CA GLN A 60 7.92 8.96 1.32
C GLN A 60 6.86 9.10 2.42
N LEU A 61 5.95 10.07 2.28
CA LEU A 61 4.86 10.25 3.23
C LEU A 61 3.94 9.02 3.23
N LEU A 62 3.58 8.52 2.05
CA LEU A 62 2.76 7.33 1.92
C LEU A 62 3.44 6.08 2.47
N LEU A 63 4.74 5.89 2.20
CA LEU A 63 5.51 4.80 2.81
C LEU A 63 5.47 4.86 4.34
N ARG A 64 5.59 6.05 4.94
CA ARG A 64 5.47 6.24 6.40
C ARG A 64 4.09 5.89 6.91
N ILE A 65 3.03 6.27 6.20
CA ILE A 65 1.66 5.91 6.56
C ILE A 65 1.50 4.38 6.57
N PHE A 66 1.97 3.68 5.52
CA PHE A 66 1.92 2.22 5.48
C PHE A 66 2.76 1.57 6.58
N GLN A 67 3.97 2.07 6.83
CA GLN A 67 4.83 1.62 7.91
C GLN A 67 4.12 1.74 9.27
N GLN A 68 3.44 2.86 9.54
CA GLN A 68 2.66 3.05 10.77
C GLN A 68 1.50 2.06 10.89
N GLN A 69 0.80 1.75 9.79
CA GLN A 69 -0.27 0.75 9.82
C GLN A 69 0.26 -0.67 10.04
N LEU A 70 1.43 -1.01 9.50
CA LEU A 70 2.09 -2.29 9.74
C LEU A 70 2.58 -2.40 11.20
N ALA A 71 3.09 -1.31 11.77
CA ALA A 71 3.54 -1.27 13.17
C ALA A 71 2.40 -1.55 14.15
N LYS A 72 1.18 -1.07 13.88
CA LYS A 72 -0.02 -1.41 14.67
C LYS A 72 -0.32 -2.91 14.69
N GLN A 73 0.13 -3.64 13.67
CA GLN A 73 -0.01 -5.09 13.55
C GLN A 73 1.20 -5.86 14.07
N LYS A 74 2.07 -5.21 14.87
CA LYS A 74 3.37 -5.72 15.35
C LYS A 74 4.32 -6.11 14.23
N CYS A 75 4.15 -5.52 13.04
CA CYS A 75 5.06 -5.67 11.93
C CYS A 75 5.97 -4.43 11.83
N TYR A 76 7.20 -4.57 12.33
CA TYR A 76 8.20 -3.50 12.32
C TYR A 76 9.11 -3.68 11.10
N VAL A 77 8.91 -2.85 10.08
CA VAL A 77 9.73 -2.78 8.88
C VAL A 77 10.34 -1.41 8.74
N THR A 78 11.54 -1.32 8.20
CA THR A 78 12.16 -0.06 7.78
C THR A 78 11.49 0.47 6.51
N LEU A 79 11.66 1.77 6.24
CA LEU A 79 11.17 2.38 5.00
C LEU A 79 11.85 1.76 3.77
N GLU A 80 13.12 1.40 3.85
CA GLU A 80 13.88 0.75 2.76
C GLU A 80 13.45 -0.70 2.52
N GLU A 81 13.07 -1.44 3.56
CA GLU A 81 12.50 -2.78 3.39
C GLU A 81 11.13 -2.70 2.72
N LEU A 82 10.29 -1.76 3.16
CA LEU A 82 8.97 -1.55 2.58
C LEU A 82 9.08 -1.09 1.12
N ASP A 83 9.99 -0.17 0.82
CA ASP A 83 10.26 0.32 -0.53
C ASP A 83 10.73 -0.80 -1.46
N ARG A 84 11.77 -1.55 -1.06
CA ARG A 84 12.24 -2.72 -1.83
C ARG A 84 11.14 -3.75 -2.02
N PHE A 85 10.36 -4.00 -0.97
CA PHE A 85 9.22 -4.89 -1.06
C PHE A 85 8.15 -4.37 -2.00
N ILE A 86 7.95 -3.08 -2.21
CA ILE A 86 6.95 -2.60 -3.18
C ILE A 86 7.51 -2.57 -4.61
N GLN A 87 8.82 -2.29 -4.78
CA GLN A 87 9.43 -2.05 -6.08
C GLN A 87 9.83 -3.30 -6.89
N ARG A 88 10.21 -4.41 -6.23
CA ARG A 88 10.51 -5.70 -6.88
C ARG A 88 9.31 -6.32 -7.63
#